data_AF-A0A952V545-F1
#
_entry.id   AF-A0A952V545-F1
#
_cell.length_a   1.000
_cell.length_b   1.000
_cell.length_c   1.000
_cell.angle_alpha   90.00
_cell.angle_beta   90.00
_cell.angle_gamma   90.00
#
_symmetry.space_group_name_H-M   'P 1'
#
loop_
_entity.id
_entity.type
_entity.pdbx_description
1 polymer ?
#
loop_
_entity_poly.entity_id
_entity_poly.type
_entity_poly.pdbx_seq_one_letter_code
_entity_poly.pdbx_strand_id
1 'polypeptide(L)'
;MAKTKNDRTQAVTKFCLAMEEHRRTEAGRVRTARELVATFFPYDDSQANDKLFHLMPNEVRGPILSQWGIRGGKAALKDDDAKVQHVVHDALVAGDIDEAIFEEGVTAQILVDWVGLADWWSFWRHGKLTGVAIQKALHTARELEIIDDRWFFANVQGRGGKLKGTDVVCDTLSKDQVVAWMRKLHETGDGSPAGLVGAIGWETILAKTAQDALLFALDAFARKAELVPEAPEAAAPKPEPAPAARSAAPKPEAGSQLKSDSGFPIAIPDVPAVDAADDDPPSTPSLTSTQEQALWGGTTESPNLVEARAKMMEMLGNESAPASGEGWGASEPPAPKPSGLDWGEAPAIGAESGSKPPAPPPVPKKPVGPTPRR
;
A
#
# COMPACT_ATOMS: atom_id res chain seq x y z
N MET A 1 23.54 8.49 20.65
CA MET A 1 22.38 7.71 21.15
C MET A 1 22.43 6.35 20.51
N ALA A 2 22.03 5.27 21.19
CA ALA A 2 21.98 3.94 20.57
C ALA A 2 20.94 3.97 19.44
N LYS A 3 21.33 3.50 18.25
CA LYS A 3 20.43 3.43 17.10
C LYS A 3 19.42 2.31 17.36
N THR A 4 18.12 2.62 17.32
CA THR A 4 17.06 1.68 17.70
C THR A 4 16.74 0.75 16.55
N LYS A 5 16.83 -0.55 16.81
CA LYS A 5 16.49 -1.61 15.86
C LYS A 5 15.04 -2.06 16.07
N ASN A 6 14.29 -2.26 14.99
CA ASN A 6 12.94 -2.82 15.05
C ASN A 6 12.95 -4.28 15.53
N ASP A 7 11.99 -4.62 16.39
CA ASP A 7 11.86 -5.96 16.93
C ASP A 7 11.18 -6.89 15.92
N ARG A 8 11.94 -7.88 15.41
CA ARG A 8 11.46 -8.88 14.45
C ARG A 8 10.46 -9.87 15.03
N THR A 9 10.28 -9.92 16.34
CA THR A 9 9.28 -10.80 16.95
C THR A 9 7.88 -10.22 16.79
N GLN A 10 7.76 -8.90 16.69
CA GLN A 10 6.49 -8.21 16.50
C GLN A 10 5.86 -8.52 15.14
N ALA A 11 4.54 -8.72 15.13
CA ALA A 11 3.79 -9.06 13.94
C ALA A 11 3.89 -7.97 12.87
N VAL A 12 3.84 -6.69 13.25
CA VAL A 12 3.94 -5.56 12.31
C VAL A 12 5.31 -5.52 11.62
N THR A 13 6.40 -5.76 12.34
CA THR A 13 7.74 -5.87 11.73
C THR A 13 7.84 -7.02 10.74
N LYS A 14 7.27 -8.20 11.09
CA LYS A 14 7.21 -9.36 10.17
C LYS A 14 6.39 -9.05 8.92
N PHE A 15 5.29 -8.33 9.09
CA PHE A 15 4.45 -7.86 7.99
C PHE A 15 5.24 -6.95 7.05
N CYS A 16 5.88 -5.90 7.58
CA CYS A 16 6.69 -4.98 6.78
C CYS A 16 7.82 -5.71 6.03
N LEU A 17 8.47 -6.67 6.69
CA LEU A 17 9.52 -7.49 6.06
C LEU A 17 8.97 -8.31 4.89
N ALA A 18 7.88 -9.04 5.08
CA ALA A 18 7.27 -9.86 4.03
C ALA A 18 6.81 -9.00 2.84
N MET A 19 6.31 -7.80 3.10
CA MET A 19 5.88 -6.86 2.07
C MET A 19 7.07 -6.21 1.34
N GLU A 20 8.18 -5.95 2.02
CA GLU A 20 9.42 -5.46 1.42
C GLU A 20 10.09 -6.52 0.54
N GLU A 21 10.11 -7.78 0.98
CA GLU A 21 10.56 -8.91 0.17
C GLU A 21 9.68 -9.07 -1.09
N HIS A 22 8.35 -8.99 -0.92
CA HIS A 22 7.43 -9.05 -2.05
C HIS A 22 7.61 -7.86 -3.01
N ARG A 23 7.81 -6.64 -2.49
CA ARG A 23 8.04 -5.42 -3.29
C ARG A 23 9.21 -5.58 -4.26
N ARG A 24 10.24 -6.34 -3.88
CA ARG A 24 11.44 -6.56 -4.70
C ARG A 24 11.23 -7.57 -5.83
N THR A 25 10.14 -8.33 -5.82
CA THR A 25 9.75 -9.22 -6.93
C THR A 25 9.12 -8.43 -8.07
N GLU A 26 9.13 -8.99 -9.29
CA GLU A 26 8.47 -8.36 -10.45
C GLU A 26 6.96 -8.19 -10.22
N ALA A 27 6.29 -9.21 -9.67
CA ALA A 27 4.86 -9.21 -9.43
C ALA A 27 4.41 -8.22 -8.34
N GLY A 28 5.25 -8.03 -7.31
CA GLY A 28 4.95 -7.18 -6.16
C GLY A 28 5.50 -5.75 -6.27
N ARG A 29 6.14 -5.39 -7.39
CA ARG A 29 6.87 -4.12 -7.55
C ARG A 29 5.93 -2.91 -7.49
N VAL A 30 5.83 -2.29 -6.31
CA VAL A 30 5.07 -1.04 -6.12
C VAL A 30 5.94 0.22 -6.24
N ARG A 31 7.25 0.08 -6.02
CA ARG A 31 8.26 1.14 -6.09
C ARG A 31 9.56 0.60 -6.67
N THR A 32 10.16 1.37 -7.55
CA THR A 32 11.44 1.11 -8.20
C THR A 32 12.61 1.37 -7.27
N ALA A 33 13.79 0.83 -7.62
CA ALA A 33 15.03 1.10 -6.90
C ALA A 33 15.38 2.61 -6.90
N ARG A 34 15.11 3.30 -8.01
CA ARG A 34 15.26 4.76 -8.09
C ARG A 34 14.37 5.51 -7.11
N GLU A 35 13.12 5.11 -6.95
CA GLU A 35 12.22 5.71 -5.95
C GLU A 35 12.66 5.40 -4.52
N LEU A 36 13.27 4.22 -4.28
CA LEU A 36 13.86 3.87 -2.99
C LEU A 36 15.00 4.82 -2.63
N VAL A 37 15.94 5.03 -3.55
CA VAL A 37 17.05 5.98 -3.36
C VAL A 37 16.51 7.40 -3.17
N ALA A 38 15.60 7.85 -4.03
CA ALA A 38 14.99 9.18 -3.90
C ALA A 38 14.26 9.40 -2.57
N THR A 39 13.74 8.34 -1.95
CA THR A 39 13.02 8.44 -0.67
C THR A 39 13.97 8.45 0.52
N PHE A 40 14.92 7.50 0.57
CA PHE A 40 15.76 7.23 1.74
C PHE A 40 17.17 7.84 1.66
N PHE A 41 17.59 8.25 0.48
CA PHE A 41 18.85 8.95 0.25
C PHE A 41 18.67 9.98 -0.89
N PRO A 42 17.76 10.95 -0.77
CA PRO A 42 17.60 12.00 -1.79
C PRO A 42 18.91 12.75 -2.00
N TYR A 43 19.33 12.88 -3.25
CA TYR A 43 20.56 13.55 -3.62
C TYR A 43 20.41 14.35 -4.92
N ASP A 44 21.26 15.35 -5.07
CA ASP A 44 21.50 16.11 -6.29
C ASP A 44 23.01 16.14 -6.59
N ASP A 45 23.45 16.89 -7.61
CA ASP A 45 24.87 16.95 -8.00
C ASP A 45 25.78 17.59 -6.92
N SER A 46 25.20 18.27 -5.92
CA SER A 46 25.92 19.09 -4.93
C SER A 46 25.78 18.61 -3.48
N GLN A 47 24.65 17.98 -3.14
CA GLN A 47 24.31 17.57 -1.78
C GLN A 47 23.47 16.30 -1.78
N ALA A 48 23.52 15.57 -0.67
CA ALA A 48 22.61 14.49 -0.36
C ALA A 48 22.00 14.71 1.02
N ASN A 49 20.89 14.05 1.30
CA ASN A 49 20.33 13.95 2.64
C ASN A 49 20.15 12.48 2.99
N ASP A 50 20.96 12.00 3.93
CA ASP A 50 20.91 10.62 4.41
C ASP A 50 19.74 10.43 5.37
N LYS A 51 18.78 9.59 5.00
CA LYS A 51 17.66 9.16 5.86
C LYS A 51 17.73 7.68 6.23
N LEU A 52 18.88 7.03 5.96
CA LEU A 52 19.03 5.58 6.05
C LEU A 52 20.27 5.17 6.85
N PHE A 53 21.46 5.56 6.43
CA PHE A 53 22.70 5.08 7.04
C PHE A 53 22.96 5.69 8.41
N HIS A 54 22.47 6.89 8.68
CA HIS A 54 22.47 7.49 10.01
C HIS A 54 21.61 6.68 11.01
N LEU A 55 20.65 5.88 10.55
CA LEU A 55 19.85 4.97 11.39
C LEU A 55 20.57 3.64 11.70
N MET A 56 21.65 3.32 10.98
CA MET A 56 22.37 2.05 11.12
C MET A 56 23.67 2.19 11.91
N PRO A 57 24.02 1.25 12.80
CA PRO A 57 25.31 1.26 13.48
C PRO A 57 26.43 0.93 12.49
N ASN A 58 27.66 1.28 12.85
CA ASN A 58 28.84 1.16 11.97
C ASN A 58 29.05 -0.29 11.51
N GLU A 59 28.75 -1.26 12.36
CA GLU A 59 28.87 -2.69 12.11
C GLU A 59 27.90 -3.19 11.03
N VAL A 60 26.81 -2.46 10.76
CA VAL A 60 25.83 -2.80 9.72
C VAL A 60 26.13 -2.07 8.43
N ARG A 61 26.36 -0.75 8.48
CA ARG A 61 26.64 0.04 7.27
C ARG A 61 28.04 -0.19 6.70
N GLY A 62 29.03 -0.46 7.56
CA GLY A 62 30.42 -0.68 7.13
C GLY A 62 30.58 -1.80 6.11
N PRO A 63 29.99 -3.00 6.35
CA PRO A 63 29.95 -4.08 5.36
C PRO A 63 29.29 -3.68 4.03
N ILE A 64 28.20 -2.91 4.04
CA ILE A 64 27.51 -2.45 2.82
C ILE A 64 28.47 -1.59 1.99
N LEU A 65 29.04 -0.54 2.59
CA LEU A 65 29.97 0.38 1.92
C LEU A 65 31.22 -0.35 1.41
N SER A 66 31.67 -1.37 2.15
CA SER A 66 32.81 -2.19 1.73
C SER A 66 32.49 -3.13 0.59
N GLN A 67 31.27 -3.68 0.55
CA GLN A 67 30.84 -4.58 -0.51
C GLN A 67 30.61 -3.84 -1.83
N TRP A 68 30.15 -2.58 -1.75
CA TRP A 68 30.09 -1.68 -2.90
C TRP A 68 31.46 -1.22 -3.40
N GLY A 69 32.54 -1.50 -2.66
CA GLY A 69 33.90 -1.10 -3.06
C GLY A 69 34.22 0.38 -2.87
N ILE A 70 33.27 1.18 -2.40
CA ILE A 70 33.43 2.64 -2.21
C ILE A 70 34.25 2.98 -0.95
N ARG A 71 34.39 2.03 -0.02
CA ARG A 71 35.28 2.13 1.15
C ARG A 71 35.98 0.81 1.47
N GLY A 72 37.16 0.88 2.08
CA GLY A 72 37.79 -0.30 2.67
C GLY A 72 37.12 -0.69 4.00
N GLY A 73 36.92 -1.97 4.27
CA GLY A 73 36.18 -2.45 5.44
C GLY A 73 36.63 -1.88 6.80
N LYS A 74 37.94 -1.67 7.01
CA LYS A 74 38.45 -1.03 8.25
C LYS A 74 38.13 0.47 8.35
N ALA A 75 38.07 1.17 7.21
CA ALA A 75 37.73 2.58 7.15
C ALA A 75 36.22 2.78 7.32
N ALA A 76 35.42 1.96 6.65
CA ALA A 76 33.96 2.03 6.69
C ALA A 76 33.39 1.86 8.12
N LEU A 77 34.04 1.06 8.97
CA LEU A 77 33.65 0.88 10.38
C LEU A 77 33.98 2.09 11.27
N LYS A 78 34.86 2.99 10.82
CA LYS A 78 35.30 4.18 11.57
C LYS A 78 34.65 5.47 11.07
N ASP A 79 34.05 5.45 9.89
CA ASP A 79 33.39 6.60 9.30
C ASP A 79 32.19 7.03 10.16
N ASP A 80 32.05 8.34 10.36
CA ASP A 80 30.89 8.95 11.01
C ASP A 80 29.72 9.13 10.01
N ASP A 81 28.56 9.56 10.51
CA ASP A 81 27.35 9.69 9.67
C ASP A 81 27.58 10.66 8.50
N ALA A 82 28.27 11.80 8.75
CA ALA A 82 28.57 12.79 7.73
C ALA A 82 29.52 12.25 6.66
N LYS A 83 30.55 11.49 7.06
CA LYS A 83 31.49 10.89 6.10
C LYS A 83 30.83 9.80 5.27
N VAL A 84 29.96 8.98 5.88
CA VAL A 84 29.18 7.98 5.15
C VAL A 84 28.28 8.65 4.11
N GLN A 85 27.52 9.67 4.49
CA GLN A 85 26.68 10.43 3.57
C GLN A 85 27.48 10.98 2.38
N HIS A 86 28.61 11.63 2.63
CA HIS A 86 29.43 12.20 1.56
C HIS A 86 29.97 11.13 0.60
N VAL A 87 30.44 9.99 1.13
CA VAL A 87 31.01 8.92 0.30
C VAL A 87 29.95 8.21 -0.53
N VAL A 88 28.76 7.99 0.02
CA VAL A 88 27.63 7.39 -0.72
C VAL A 88 27.16 8.36 -1.80
N HIS A 89 27.10 9.66 -1.50
CA HIS A 89 26.79 10.71 -2.48
C HIS A 89 27.80 10.74 -3.62
N ASP A 90 29.10 10.81 -3.33
CA ASP A 90 30.16 10.81 -4.34
C ASP A 90 30.06 9.58 -5.25
N ALA A 91 29.81 8.41 -4.68
CA ALA A 91 29.68 7.16 -5.45
C ALA A 91 28.45 7.14 -6.37
N LEU A 92 27.31 7.68 -5.92
CA LEU A 92 26.10 7.81 -6.74
C LEU A 92 26.29 8.81 -7.88
N VAL A 93 26.96 9.94 -7.62
CA VAL A 93 27.25 10.96 -8.65
C VAL A 93 28.29 10.47 -9.65
N ALA A 94 29.31 9.74 -9.18
CA ALA A 94 30.34 9.16 -10.04
C ALA A 94 29.83 7.97 -10.86
N GLY A 95 28.69 7.38 -10.49
CA GLY A 95 28.14 6.16 -11.11
C GLY A 95 28.87 4.88 -10.69
N ASP A 96 29.63 4.91 -9.58
CA ASP A 96 30.27 3.72 -8.99
C ASP A 96 29.21 2.76 -8.40
N ILE A 97 28.10 3.32 -7.93
CA ILE A 97 26.90 2.59 -7.54
C ILE A 97 25.70 3.19 -8.28
N ASP A 98 24.85 2.32 -8.84
CA ASP A 98 23.55 2.70 -9.37
C ASP A 98 22.44 2.39 -8.37
N GLU A 99 21.19 2.73 -8.71
CA GLU A 99 20.08 2.53 -7.79
C GLU A 99 19.78 1.04 -7.55
N ALA A 100 20.09 0.15 -8.50
CA ALA A 100 19.91 -1.28 -8.35
C ALA A 100 20.93 -1.85 -7.34
N ILE A 101 22.20 -1.51 -7.47
CA ILE A 101 23.26 -1.87 -6.52
C ILE A 101 22.94 -1.31 -5.13
N PHE A 102 22.38 -0.10 -5.05
CA PHE A 102 21.92 0.48 -3.80
C PHE A 102 20.81 -0.37 -3.16
N GLU A 103 19.75 -0.68 -3.92
CA GLU A 103 18.64 -1.51 -3.44
C GLU A 103 19.13 -2.91 -3.03
N GLU A 104 20.00 -3.55 -3.82
CA GLU A 104 20.53 -4.89 -3.52
C GLU A 104 21.43 -4.90 -2.27
N GLY A 105 22.28 -3.89 -2.11
CA GLY A 105 23.15 -3.76 -0.94
C GLY A 105 22.39 -3.50 0.35
N VAL A 106 21.34 -2.68 0.29
CA VAL A 106 20.41 -2.47 1.41
C VAL A 106 19.32 -3.53 1.34
N THR A 107 19.60 -4.71 1.88
CA THR A 107 18.65 -5.83 1.86
C THR A 107 17.32 -5.50 2.54
N ALA A 108 16.26 -6.24 2.21
CA ALA A 108 14.94 -6.09 2.84
C ALA A 108 15.02 -6.11 4.37
N GLN A 109 15.83 -7.03 4.91
CA GLN A 109 16.04 -7.18 6.34
C GLN A 109 16.74 -5.97 6.95
N ILE A 110 17.75 -5.41 6.27
CA ILE A 110 18.46 -4.22 6.76
C ILE A 110 17.52 -3.01 6.73
N LEU A 111 16.77 -2.82 5.64
CA LEU A 111 15.84 -1.71 5.52
C LEU A 111 14.80 -1.75 6.65
N VAL A 112 14.12 -2.87 6.83
CA VAL A 112 13.04 -3.02 7.83
C VAL A 112 13.59 -3.06 9.26
N ASP A 113 14.83 -3.48 9.48
CA ASP A 113 15.43 -3.46 10.83
C ASP A 113 15.70 -2.05 11.35
N TRP A 114 16.00 -1.09 10.46
CA TRP A 114 16.58 0.20 10.86
C TRP A 114 15.74 1.41 10.45
N VAL A 115 14.91 1.31 9.40
CA VAL A 115 13.98 2.39 9.02
C VAL A 115 12.75 2.36 9.91
N GLY A 116 12.21 3.53 10.26
CA GLY A 116 10.92 3.62 10.97
C GLY A 116 9.82 2.93 10.17
N LEU A 117 9.06 2.03 10.79
CA LEU A 117 8.04 1.25 10.07
C LEU A 117 6.97 2.13 9.41
N ALA A 118 6.68 3.29 10.00
CA ALA A 118 5.78 4.29 9.42
C ALA A 118 6.36 4.97 8.15
N ASP A 119 7.67 5.24 8.14
CA ASP A 119 8.35 5.82 6.97
C ASP A 119 8.41 4.79 5.83
N TRP A 120 8.73 3.54 6.16
CA TRP A 120 8.68 2.44 5.21
C TRP A 120 7.26 2.22 4.67
N TRP A 121 6.24 2.26 5.54
CA TRP A 121 4.84 2.14 5.11
C TRP A 121 4.46 3.27 4.17
N SER A 122 4.82 4.52 4.49
CA SER A 122 4.57 5.67 3.61
C SER A 122 5.24 5.48 2.25
N PHE A 123 6.50 5.06 2.22
CA PHE A 123 7.21 4.75 0.97
C PHE A 123 6.45 3.71 0.12
N TRP A 124 6.07 2.58 0.73
CA TRP A 124 5.38 1.48 0.07
C TRP A 124 3.98 1.88 -0.39
N ARG A 125 3.20 2.53 0.47
CA ARG A 125 1.79 2.88 0.26
C ARG A 125 1.58 3.92 -0.85
N HIS A 126 2.52 4.83 -1.04
CA HIS A 126 2.47 5.82 -2.13
C HIS A 126 2.93 5.26 -3.48
N GLY A 127 3.34 3.99 -3.54
CA GLY A 127 3.69 3.32 -4.78
C GLY A 127 2.50 2.99 -5.67
N LYS A 128 2.79 2.43 -6.84
CA LYS A 128 1.77 1.93 -7.78
C LYS A 128 1.23 0.60 -7.26
N LEU A 129 0.22 0.67 -6.39
CA LEU A 129 -0.40 -0.53 -5.80
C LEU A 129 -1.25 -1.27 -6.82
N THR A 130 -0.80 -2.47 -7.18
CA THR A 130 -1.57 -3.43 -7.97
C THR A 130 -2.49 -4.24 -7.05
N GLY A 131 -3.54 -4.85 -7.63
CA GLY A 131 -4.39 -5.80 -6.90
C GLY A 131 -3.57 -6.89 -6.21
N VAL A 132 -2.55 -7.44 -6.87
CA VAL A 132 -1.66 -8.47 -6.31
C VAL A 132 -0.96 -8.01 -5.03
N ALA A 133 -0.39 -6.79 -5.03
CA ALA A 133 0.29 -6.25 -3.86
C ALA A 133 -0.67 -6.03 -2.68
N ILE A 134 -1.88 -5.53 -2.95
CA ILE A 134 -2.91 -5.29 -1.93
C ILE A 134 -3.41 -6.62 -1.34
N GLN A 135 -3.68 -7.60 -2.20
CA GLN A 135 -4.11 -8.94 -1.80
C GLN A 135 -3.03 -9.61 -0.94
N LYS A 136 -1.76 -9.52 -1.35
CA LYS A 136 -0.64 -10.04 -0.56
C LYS A 136 -0.54 -9.37 0.81
N ALA A 137 -0.76 -8.05 0.89
CA ALA A 137 -0.78 -7.33 2.15
C ALA A 137 -1.89 -7.83 3.08
N LEU A 138 -3.14 -7.87 2.61
CA LEU A 138 -4.26 -8.32 3.42
C LEU A 138 -4.15 -9.80 3.83
N HIS A 139 -3.64 -10.64 2.94
CA HIS A 139 -3.32 -12.04 3.25
C HIS A 139 -2.29 -12.14 4.38
N THR A 140 -1.17 -11.45 4.24
CA THR A 140 -0.07 -11.48 5.22
C THR A 140 -0.51 -10.91 6.57
N ALA A 141 -1.31 -9.83 6.56
CA ALA A 141 -1.87 -9.24 7.78
C ALA A 141 -2.79 -10.21 8.54
N ARG A 142 -3.56 -11.04 7.81
CA ARG A 142 -4.41 -12.09 8.37
C ARG A 142 -3.60 -13.26 8.90
N GLU A 143 -2.60 -13.73 8.16
CA GLU A 143 -1.69 -14.82 8.59
C GLU A 143 -0.93 -14.49 9.87
N LEU A 144 -0.57 -13.22 10.04
CA LEU A 144 0.12 -12.72 11.23
C LEU A 144 -0.85 -12.33 12.36
N GLU A 145 -2.14 -12.63 12.21
CA GLU A 145 -3.20 -12.37 13.20
C GLU A 145 -3.33 -10.89 13.61
N ILE A 146 -2.84 -9.96 12.77
CA ILE A 146 -2.98 -8.52 13.00
C ILE A 146 -4.44 -8.10 12.72
N ILE A 147 -5.04 -8.76 11.73
CA ILE A 147 -6.46 -8.63 11.40
C ILE A 147 -7.13 -10.00 11.44
N ASP A 148 -8.40 -10.01 11.83
CA ASP A 148 -9.25 -11.19 11.79
C ASP A 148 -10.41 -10.97 10.79
N ASP A 149 -11.14 -12.04 10.51
CA ASP A 149 -12.24 -12.05 9.54
C ASP A 149 -13.36 -11.05 9.94
N ARG A 150 -13.59 -10.89 11.26
CA ARG A 150 -14.57 -9.95 11.80
C ARG A 150 -14.14 -8.50 11.53
N TRP A 151 -12.88 -8.19 11.79
CA TRP A 151 -12.30 -6.89 11.57
C TRP A 151 -12.32 -6.54 10.08
N PHE A 152 -12.00 -7.50 9.21
CA PHE A 152 -12.03 -7.27 7.76
C PHE A 152 -13.41 -6.83 7.28
N PHE A 153 -14.47 -7.58 7.60
CA PHE A 153 -15.84 -7.20 7.20
C PHE A 153 -16.32 -5.90 7.84
N ALA A 154 -15.83 -5.54 9.03
CA ALA A 154 -16.15 -4.26 9.65
C ALA A 154 -15.48 -3.07 8.94
N ASN A 155 -14.33 -3.28 8.31
CA ASN A 155 -13.50 -2.21 7.74
C ASN A 155 -13.46 -2.19 6.22
N VAL A 156 -14.00 -3.20 5.52
CA VAL A 156 -14.13 -3.18 4.06
C VAL A 156 -15.31 -2.29 3.65
N GLN A 157 -15.03 -1.33 2.75
CA GLN A 157 -16.02 -0.38 2.26
C GLN A 157 -15.86 -0.16 0.77
N GLY A 158 -16.96 -0.28 0.03
CA GLY A 158 -17.00 -0.10 -1.43
C GLY A 158 -17.81 1.14 -1.83
N ARG A 159 -17.58 1.60 -3.06
CA ARG A 159 -18.34 2.69 -3.71
C ARG A 159 -18.47 3.97 -2.84
N GLY A 160 -17.37 4.39 -2.22
CA GLY A 160 -17.35 5.57 -1.34
C GLY A 160 -18.12 5.40 -0.03
N GLY A 161 -18.17 4.18 0.51
CA GLY A 161 -18.84 3.87 1.78
C GLY A 161 -20.32 3.49 1.66
N LYS A 162 -20.86 3.43 0.44
CA LYS A 162 -22.24 2.99 0.17
C LYS A 162 -22.45 1.50 0.42
N LEU A 163 -21.42 0.69 0.15
CA LEU A 163 -21.42 -0.74 0.41
C LEU A 163 -20.47 -1.02 1.57
N LYS A 164 -20.86 -1.92 2.48
CA LYS A 164 -20.05 -2.30 3.65
C LYS A 164 -20.12 -3.81 3.88
N GLY A 165 -19.05 -4.36 4.45
CA GLY A 165 -18.99 -5.77 4.82
C GLY A 165 -19.28 -6.72 3.65
N THR A 166 -20.20 -7.67 3.87
CA THR A 166 -20.55 -8.70 2.88
C THR A 166 -21.12 -8.13 1.59
N ASP A 167 -21.78 -6.98 1.64
CA ASP A 167 -22.35 -6.35 0.43
C ASP A 167 -21.26 -5.94 -0.55
N VAL A 168 -20.08 -5.57 -0.05
CA VAL A 168 -18.92 -5.22 -0.87
C VAL A 168 -18.39 -6.43 -1.62
N VAL A 169 -18.37 -7.59 -0.97
CA VAL A 169 -17.95 -8.85 -1.58
C VAL A 169 -18.97 -9.27 -2.64
N CYS A 170 -20.27 -9.19 -2.31
CA CYS A 170 -21.36 -9.53 -3.23
C CYS A 170 -21.43 -8.61 -4.47
N ASP A 171 -20.92 -7.38 -4.41
CA ASP A 171 -21.00 -6.40 -5.52
C ASP A 171 -20.35 -6.88 -6.82
N THR A 172 -19.37 -7.77 -6.71
CA THR A 172 -18.53 -8.23 -7.83
C THR A 172 -18.73 -9.71 -8.17
N LEU A 173 -19.45 -10.44 -7.31
CA LEU A 173 -19.74 -11.85 -7.52
C LEU A 173 -20.91 -12.01 -8.49
N SER A 174 -20.88 -13.09 -9.28
CA SER A 174 -22.04 -13.46 -10.08
C SER A 174 -23.16 -14.01 -9.18
N LYS A 175 -24.40 -13.97 -9.68
CA LYS A 175 -25.56 -14.52 -8.96
C LYS A 175 -25.34 -15.99 -8.56
N ASP A 176 -24.76 -16.79 -9.45
CA ASP A 176 -24.51 -18.21 -9.19
C ASP A 176 -23.47 -18.41 -8.08
N GLN A 177 -22.43 -17.56 -8.04
CA GLN A 177 -21.43 -17.58 -6.97
C GLN A 177 -22.05 -17.20 -5.61
N VAL A 178 -22.93 -16.20 -5.60
CA VAL A 178 -23.64 -15.77 -4.40
C VAL A 178 -24.59 -16.86 -3.89
N VAL A 179 -25.33 -17.52 -4.78
CA VAL A 179 -26.22 -18.64 -4.42
C VAL A 179 -25.42 -19.85 -3.91
N ALA A 180 -24.30 -20.18 -4.56
CA ALA A 180 -23.41 -21.25 -4.10
C ALA A 180 -22.82 -20.94 -2.72
N TRP A 181 -22.41 -19.70 -2.48
CA TRP A 181 -21.91 -19.26 -1.18
C TRP A 181 -22.98 -19.39 -0.09
N MET A 182 -24.21 -18.91 -0.34
CA MET A 182 -25.33 -19.03 0.60
C MET A 182 -25.68 -20.49 0.90
N ARG A 183 -25.68 -21.37 -0.12
CA ARG A 183 -25.93 -22.81 0.08
C ARG A 183 -24.88 -23.41 1.01
N LYS A 184 -23.60 -23.14 0.76
CA LYS A 184 -22.52 -23.65 1.59
C LYS A 184 -22.58 -23.10 3.02
N LEU A 185 -22.97 -21.83 3.20
CA LEU A 185 -23.18 -21.25 4.52
C LEU A 185 -24.34 -21.93 5.28
N HIS A 186 -25.42 -22.29 4.58
CA HIS A 186 -26.52 -23.06 5.17
C HIS A 186 -26.10 -24.49 5.51
N GLU A 187 -25.26 -25.13 4.69
CA GLU A 187 -24.73 -26.47 4.96
C GLU A 187 -23.81 -26.48 6.18
N THR A 188 -22.97 -25.45 6.38
CA THR A 188 -22.10 -25.34 7.55
C THR A 188 -22.83 -24.90 8.81
N GLY A 189 -23.92 -24.11 8.66
CA GLY A 189 -24.67 -23.53 9.77
C GLY A 189 -23.90 -22.45 10.56
N ASP A 190 -22.72 -22.04 10.08
CA ASP A 190 -21.87 -21.05 10.75
C ASP A 190 -21.96 -19.68 10.07
N GLY A 191 -22.82 -18.82 10.61
CA GLY A 191 -22.97 -17.42 10.16
C GLY A 191 -21.94 -16.45 10.74
N SER A 192 -20.91 -16.92 11.46
CA SER A 192 -19.85 -16.06 11.97
C SER A 192 -18.99 -15.49 10.83
N PRO A 193 -18.22 -14.41 11.06
CA PRO A 193 -17.26 -13.90 10.07
C PRO A 193 -16.29 -14.97 9.56
N ALA A 194 -15.85 -15.88 10.42
CA ALA A 194 -14.99 -17.00 10.05
C ALA A 194 -15.75 -18.02 9.18
N GLY A 195 -17.00 -18.33 9.51
CA GLY A 195 -17.87 -19.18 8.70
C GLY A 195 -18.15 -18.60 7.31
N LEU A 196 -18.37 -17.29 7.23
CA LEU A 196 -18.52 -16.56 5.97
C LEU A 196 -17.27 -16.69 5.09
N VAL A 197 -16.08 -16.41 5.64
CA VAL A 197 -14.81 -16.57 4.92
C VAL A 197 -14.55 -18.03 4.56
N GLY A 198 -14.82 -18.99 5.46
CA GLY A 198 -14.62 -20.42 5.20
C GLY A 198 -15.54 -20.98 4.11
N ALA A 199 -16.75 -20.43 3.98
CA ALA A 199 -17.70 -20.85 2.95
C ALA A 199 -17.25 -20.42 1.53
N ILE A 200 -16.81 -19.18 1.33
CA ILE A 200 -16.39 -18.69 -0.02
C ILE A 200 -14.89 -18.87 -0.31
N GLY A 201 -14.06 -18.88 0.73
CA GLY A 201 -12.60 -18.87 0.66
C GLY A 201 -12.02 -17.45 0.68
N TRP A 202 -10.99 -17.25 1.50
CA TRP A 202 -10.29 -15.97 1.64
C TRP A 202 -9.69 -15.46 0.32
N GLU A 203 -9.04 -16.34 -0.45
CA GLU A 203 -8.49 -15.99 -1.76
C GLU A 203 -9.56 -15.47 -2.72
N THR A 204 -10.74 -16.09 -2.72
CA THR A 204 -11.85 -15.67 -3.58
C THR A 204 -12.36 -14.29 -3.18
N ILE A 205 -12.46 -14.00 -1.88
CA ILE A 205 -12.83 -12.68 -1.37
C ILE A 205 -11.85 -11.64 -1.89
N LEU A 206 -10.55 -11.86 -1.69
CA LEU A 206 -9.50 -10.93 -2.10
C LEU A 206 -9.41 -10.77 -3.64
N ALA A 207 -9.63 -11.86 -4.39
CA ALA A 207 -9.56 -11.84 -5.85
C ALA A 207 -10.77 -11.17 -6.52
N LYS A 208 -11.96 -11.28 -5.92
CA LYS A 208 -13.20 -10.76 -6.52
C LYS A 208 -13.56 -9.38 -6.02
N THR A 209 -13.26 -9.06 -4.76
CA THR A 209 -13.57 -7.74 -4.19
C THR A 209 -12.89 -6.62 -4.97
N ALA A 210 -13.62 -5.53 -5.21
CA ALA A 210 -13.10 -4.36 -5.92
C ALA A 210 -11.84 -3.81 -5.24
N GLN A 211 -10.83 -3.45 -6.04
CA GLN A 211 -9.52 -2.99 -5.55
C GLN A 211 -9.63 -1.77 -4.62
N ASP A 212 -10.49 -0.79 -4.97
CA ASP A 212 -10.70 0.41 -4.14
C ASP A 212 -11.22 0.07 -2.74
N ALA A 213 -12.03 -0.98 -2.63
CA ALA A 213 -12.55 -1.42 -1.33
C ALA A 213 -11.48 -2.12 -0.50
N LEU A 214 -10.61 -2.91 -1.14
CA LEU A 214 -9.46 -3.52 -0.48
C LEU A 214 -8.43 -2.48 -0.05
N LEU A 215 -8.23 -1.41 -0.83
CA LEU A 215 -7.40 -0.27 -0.45
C LEU A 215 -7.95 0.42 0.81
N PHE A 216 -9.27 0.62 0.89
CA PHE A 216 -9.87 1.20 2.08
C PHE A 216 -9.63 0.33 3.33
N ALA A 217 -9.78 -1.00 3.20
CA ALA A 217 -9.46 -1.92 4.29
C ALA A 217 -7.96 -1.87 4.66
N LEU A 218 -7.07 -1.74 3.67
CA LEU A 218 -5.63 -1.61 3.87
C LEU A 218 -5.26 -0.31 4.61
N ASP A 219 -5.94 0.80 4.31
CA ASP A 219 -5.74 2.08 5.00
C ASP A 219 -6.29 2.06 6.43
N ALA A 220 -7.37 1.31 6.68
CA ALA A 220 -7.84 1.02 8.03
C ALA A 220 -6.84 0.15 8.80
N PHE A 221 -6.21 -0.83 8.13
CA PHE A 221 -5.19 -1.69 8.72
C PHE A 221 -3.97 -0.86 9.14
N ALA A 222 -3.51 0.05 8.29
CA ALA A 222 -2.35 0.90 8.58
C ALA A 222 -2.53 1.71 9.86
N ARG A 223 -3.74 2.23 10.09
CA ARG A 223 -4.10 2.94 11.33
C ARG A 223 -4.14 2.00 12.54
N LYS A 224 -4.69 0.80 12.40
CA LYS A 224 -4.69 -0.21 13.47
C LYS A 224 -3.28 -0.66 13.86
N ALA A 225 -2.40 -0.80 12.87
CA ALA A 225 -1.02 -1.25 13.07
C ALA A 225 -0.06 -0.12 13.45
N GLU A 226 -0.57 1.10 13.69
CA GLU A 226 0.23 2.30 14.04
C GLU A 226 1.31 2.63 12.97
N LEU A 227 1.07 2.23 11.72
CA LEU A 227 1.96 2.50 10.58
C LEU A 227 1.75 3.89 9.97
N VAL A 228 0.71 4.59 10.41
CA VAL A 228 0.46 5.99 10.05
C VAL A 228 0.57 6.78 11.35
N PRO A 229 1.46 7.79 11.43
CA PRO A 229 1.48 8.67 12.59
C PRO A 229 0.08 9.28 12.72
N GLU A 230 -0.50 9.20 13.91
CA GLU A 230 -1.79 9.81 14.20
C GLU A 230 -1.63 11.31 13.88
N ALA A 231 -2.22 11.75 12.76
CA ALA A 231 -2.17 13.14 12.39
C ALA A 231 -2.77 13.91 13.58
N PRO A 232 -2.12 14.97 14.08
CA PRO A 232 -2.76 15.83 15.05
C PRO A 232 -4.06 16.29 14.40
N GLU A 233 -5.18 15.86 14.98
CA GLU A 233 -6.53 16.17 14.55
C GLU A 233 -6.55 17.65 14.18
N ALA A 234 -6.69 17.92 12.87
CA ALA A 234 -6.58 19.26 12.34
C ALA A 234 -7.56 20.13 13.13
N ALA A 235 -7.02 21.10 13.87
CA ALA A 235 -7.80 22.04 14.64
C ALA A 235 -8.93 22.58 13.76
N ALA A 236 -10.17 22.34 14.19
CA ALA A 236 -11.36 22.81 13.50
C ALA A 236 -11.18 24.28 13.09
N PRO A 237 -11.53 24.66 11.85
CA PRO A 237 -11.41 26.06 11.42
C PRO A 237 -12.25 26.93 12.35
N LYS A 238 -11.56 27.81 13.07
CA LYS A 238 -12.16 28.83 13.93
C LYS A 238 -13.01 29.74 13.02
N PRO A 239 -14.33 29.88 13.26
CA PRO A 239 -15.17 30.69 12.39
C PRO A 239 -14.78 32.18 12.50
N GLU A 240 -14.50 32.77 11.34
CA GLU A 240 -14.40 34.22 11.14
C GLU A 240 -15.72 34.92 11.54
N PRO A 241 -15.69 36.02 12.31
CA PRO A 241 -16.87 36.83 12.54
C PRO A 241 -17.09 37.80 11.36
N ALA A 242 -18.27 37.70 10.74
CA ALA A 242 -18.77 38.61 9.70
C ALA A 242 -19.00 40.06 10.23
N PRO A 243 -18.94 41.08 9.36
CA PRO A 243 -18.94 42.49 9.76
C PRO A 243 -20.37 43.02 9.94
N ALA A 244 -20.63 43.69 11.07
CA ALA A 244 -21.88 44.43 11.30
C ALA A 244 -21.62 45.93 11.18
N ALA A 245 -22.25 46.57 10.19
CA ALA A 245 -22.36 48.02 10.06
C ALA A 245 -23.72 48.50 10.60
N ARG A 246 -23.72 49.56 11.42
CA ARG A 246 -24.51 50.82 11.27
C ARG A 246 -24.68 51.59 12.60
N SER A 247 -24.01 52.74 12.64
CA SER A 247 -24.46 54.10 13.00
C SER A 247 -25.38 54.37 14.20
N ALA A 248 -24.93 55.23 15.13
CA ALA A 248 -25.43 56.62 15.33
C ALA A 248 -24.92 57.24 16.67
N ALA A 249 -24.51 58.51 16.62
CA ALA A 249 -24.03 59.35 17.75
C ALA A 249 -25.20 60.02 18.53
N PRO A 250 -25.02 60.71 19.69
CA PRO A 250 -24.24 61.97 19.83
C PRO A 250 -23.44 62.19 21.16
N LYS A 251 -22.57 63.23 21.13
CA LYS A 251 -21.70 63.89 22.17
C LYS A 251 -22.51 64.62 23.30
N PRO A 252 -21.93 65.31 24.34
CA PRO A 252 -20.52 65.64 24.73
C PRO A 252 -20.18 65.38 26.24
N GLU A 253 -18.93 65.40 26.74
CA GLU A 253 -18.18 66.51 27.42
C GLU A 253 -16.94 65.84 28.11
N ALA A 254 -15.68 66.27 27.88
CA ALA A 254 -14.87 67.24 28.64
C ALA A 254 -13.83 66.61 29.63
N GLY A 255 -12.57 67.05 29.53
CA GLY A 255 -11.45 66.81 30.49
C GLY A 255 -10.25 66.06 29.88
N SER A 256 -9.18 66.73 29.43
CA SER A 256 -7.94 67.05 30.20
C SER A 256 -7.07 65.81 30.46
N GLN A 257 -5.77 65.64 30.13
CA GLN A 257 -4.61 66.54 30.01
C GLN A 257 -3.43 65.86 29.23
N LEU A 258 -2.69 66.71 28.49
CA LEU A 258 -1.21 66.83 28.34
C LEU A 258 -0.25 65.68 27.95
N LYS A 259 0.56 66.03 26.90
CA LYS A 259 2.02 65.82 26.66
C LYS A 259 2.51 64.40 26.30
N SER A 260 3.44 64.16 25.36
CA SER A 260 4.30 65.02 24.52
C SER A 260 5.09 64.18 23.51
N ASP A 261 5.24 64.73 22.30
CA ASP A 261 6.38 64.79 21.36
C ASP A 261 7.09 63.60 20.67
N SER A 262 7.48 63.95 19.42
CA SER A 262 8.44 63.37 18.45
C SER A 262 7.91 62.26 17.52
N GLY A 263 8.02 62.33 16.17
CA GLY A 263 8.59 63.33 15.28
C GLY A 263 8.44 62.91 13.79
N PHE A 264 7.91 63.85 13.00
CA PHE A 264 7.96 64.12 11.54
C PHE A 264 7.43 63.16 10.42
N PRO A 265 6.83 63.72 9.35
CA PRO A 265 6.10 63.02 8.27
C PRO A 265 6.74 63.15 6.86
N ILE A 266 6.36 62.31 5.90
CA ILE A 266 6.52 62.53 4.44
C ILE A 266 5.26 61.93 3.76
N ALA A 267 4.25 62.73 3.43
CA ALA A 267 4.02 63.50 2.20
C ALA A 267 3.75 62.63 0.95
N ILE A 268 2.45 62.42 0.68
CA ILE A 268 1.89 61.98 -0.62
C ILE A 268 1.66 63.24 -1.47
N PRO A 269 2.07 63.28 -2.75
CA PRO A 269 1.56 64.27 -3.69
C PRO A 269 0.37 63.72 -4.50
N ASP A 270 -0.81 64.33 -4.28
CA ASP A 270 -1.89 64.53 -5.26
C ASP A 270 -1.33 65.42 -6.40
N VAL A 271 -1.68 65.39 -7.69
CA VAL A 271 -2.92 65.34 -8.49
C VAL A 271 -2.46 65.38 -10.00
N PRO A 272 -3.29 65.43 -11.08
CA PRO A 272 -4.75 65.31 -11.22
C PRO A 272 -5.23 64.37 -12.38
N ALA A 273 -6.55 64.17 -12.42
CA ALA A 273 -7.31 63.55 -13.49
C ALA A 273 -7.37 64.39 -14.79
N VAL A 274 -7.38 63.71 -15.96
CA VAL A 274 -7.96 64.23 -17.20
C VAL A 274 -8.59 63.09 -18.01
N ASP A 275 -9.71 63.43 -18.63
CA ASP A 275 -10.79 62.65 -19.23
C ASP A 275 -10.52 62.12 -20.65
N ALA A 276 -11.35 61.14 -21.03
CA ALA A 276 -11.86 60.79 -22.37
C ALA A 276 -10.91 60.33 -23.52
N ALA A 277 -11.09 59.08 -23.98
CA ALA A 277 -11.51 58.75 -25.35
C ALA A 277 -11.67 57.22 -25.58
N ASP A 278 -12.73 56.86 -26.30
CA ASP A 278 -13.07 55.58 -26.94
C ASP A 278 -11.90 54.85 -27.63
N ASP A 279 -11.83 53.52 -27.46
CA ASP A 279 -11.51 52.59 -28.56
C ASP A 279 -12.00 51.16 -28.20
N ASP A 280 -12.66 50.53 -29.17
CA ASP A 280 -13.34 49.22 -29.10
C ASP A 280 -12.39 48.03 -28.80
N PRO A 281 -12.89 46.90 -28.26
CA PRO A 281 -12.09 45.71 -27.98
C PRO A 281 -11.95 44.80 -29.21
N PRO A 282 -10.75 44.31 -29.57
CA PRO A 282 -10.64 43.21 -30.51
C PRO A 282 -10.80 41.86 -29.78
N SER A 283 -11.95 41.24 -30.05
CA SER A 283 -12.20 39.82 -30.30
C SER A 283 -11.15 38.78 -29.88
N THR A 284 -11.63 37.84 -29.07
CA THR A 284 -11.14 36.45 -28.95
C THR A 284 -10.91 35.77 -30.31
N PRO A 285 -9.92 34.87 -30.41
CA PRO A 285 -10.06 33.71 -31.29
C PRO A 285 -10.42 32.47 -30.48
N SER A 286 -11.67 32.04 -30.68
CA SER A 286 -12.13 30.68 -30.40
C SER A 286 -11.19 29.67 -31.05
N LEU A 287 -10.69 28.73 -30.25
CA LEU A 287 -10.02 27.54 -30.76
C LEU A 287 -11.04 26.70 -31.54
N THR A 288 -10.70 26.39 -32.77
CA THR A 288 -11.47 25.59 -33.70
C THR A 288 -11.42 24.12 -33.30
N SER A 289 -12.60 23.48 -33.37
CA SER A 289 -12.91 22.07 -33.08
C SER A 289 -12.08 21.02 -33.86
N THR A 290 -11.09 21.43 -34.66
CA THR A 290 -10.27 20.53 -35.49
C THR A 290 -8.89 20.27 -34.89
N GLN A 291 -8.44 21.09 -33.92
CA GLN A 291 -7.10 20.94 -33.30
C GLN A 291 -7.11 20.07 -32.03
N GLU A 292 -8.27 19.84 -31.40
CA GLU A 292 -8.41 18.86 -30.31
C GLU A 292 -8.55 17.41 -30.80
N GLN A 293 -8.96 17.18 -32.06
CA GLN A 293 -9.06 15.82 -32.63
C GLN A 293 -7.72 15.23 -33.09
N ALA A 294 -6.65 16.03 -33.21
CA ALA A 294 -5.32 15.54 -33.56
C ALA A 294 -4.49 15.09 -32.35
N LEU A 295 -4.95 15.37 -31.12
CA LEU A 295 -4.21 15.02 -29.89
C LEU A 295 -4.62 13.66 -29.31
N TRP A 296 -5.73 13.07 -29.78
CA TRP A 296 -6.28 11.80 -29.29
C TRP A 296 -6.65 10.79 -30.39
N GLY A 297 -6.14 10.97 -31.62
CA GLY A 297 -6.48 10.13 -32.77
C GLY A 297 -5.29 9.87 -33.68
N GLY A 298 -4.37 9.00 -33.25
CA GLY A 298 -3.23 8.55 -34.05
C GLY A 298 -3.11 7.03 -34.02
N THR A 299 -3.94 6.35 -34.81
CA THR A 299 -3.86 4.90 -35.02
C THR A 299 -2.70 4.60 -35.98
N THR A 300 -1.50 4.42 -35.43
CA THR A 300 -0.40 3.76 -36.14
C THR A 300 -0.20 2.39 -35.51
N GLU A 301 -0.99 1.41 -35.96
CA GLU A 301 -0.74 0.00 -35.63
C GLU A 301 0.67 -0.37 -36.13
N SER A 302 1.50 -0.93 -35.23
CA SER A 302 2.83 -1.39 -35.60
C SER A 302 2.73 -2.53 -36.65
N PRO A 303 3.69 -2.66 -37.60
CA PRO A 303 3.67 -3.70 -38.62
C PRO A 303 3.50 -5.12 -38.06
N ASN A 304 4.07 -5.38 -36.87
CA ASN A 304 3.98 -6.67 -36.18
C ASN A 304 2.55 -6.97 -35.68
N LEU A 305 1.76 -5.95 -35.33
CA LEU A 305 0.36 -6.13 -34.92
C LEU A 305 -0.55 -6.42 -36.11
N VAL A 306 -0.26 -5.81 -37.26
CA VAL A 306 -0.98 -6.09 -38.52
C VAL A 306 -0.71 -7.52 -38.97
N GLU A 307 0.54 -7.98 -38.91
CA GLU A 307 0.91 -9.34 -39.25
C GLU A 307 0.32 -10.37 -38.27
N ALA A 308 0.34 -10.09 -36.96
CA ALA A 308 -0.27 -10.95 -35.95
C ALA A 308 -1.79 -11.06 -36.13
N ARG A 309 -2.46 -9.96 -36.48
CA ARG A 309 -3.91 -9.94 -36.72
C ARG A 309 -4.30 -10.69 -38.00
N ALA A 310 -3.51 -10.55 -39.07
CA ALA A 310 -3.70 -11.32 -40.30
C ALA A 310 -3.55 -12.83 -40.04
N LYS A 311 -2.54 -13.23 -39.28
CA LYS A 311 -2.28 -14.62 -38.91
C LYS A 311 -3.39 -15.22 -38.02
N MET A 312 -3.98 -14.40 -37.15
CA MET A 312 -5.10 -14.84 -36.31
C MET A 312 -6.39 -15.04 -37.12
N MET A 313 -6.67 -14.16 -38.10
CA MET A 313 -7.80 -14.36 -39.02
C MET A 313 -7.61 -15.57 -39.95
N GLU A 314 -6.39 -15.85 -40.38
CA GLU A 314 -6.09 -17.01 -41.22
C GLU A 314 -6.31 -18.34 -40.46
N MET A 315 -5.94 -18.40 -39.18
CA MET A 315 -6.18 -19.58 -38.33
C MET A 315 -7.68 -19.82 -38.05
N LEU A 316 -8.47 -18.76 -37.94
CA LEU A 316 -9.93 -18.85 -37.75
C LEU A 316 -10.69 -19.19 -39.03
N GLY A 317 -10.09 -18.95 -40.20
CA GLY A 317 -10.69 -19.24 -41.51
C GLY A 317 -10.54 -20.69 -41.99
N ASN A 318 -9.77 -21.54 -41.30
CA ASN A 318 -9.38 -22.86 -41.80
C ASN A 318 -9.90 -24.06 -40.97
N GLU A 319 -10.86 -23.87 -40.06
CA GLU A 319 -11.59 -25.00 -39.46
C GLU A 319 -12.78 -25.40 -40.34
N SER A 320 -12.49 -26.33 -41.25
CA SER A 320 -13.50 -27.09 -41.98
C SER A 320 -14.26 -28.00 -41.01
N ALA A 321 -15.58 -27.80 -40.89
CA ALA A 321 -16.47 -28.65 -40.12
C ALA A 321 -16.54 -30.09 -40.67
N PRO A 322 -16.58 -31.14 -39.82
CA PRO A 322 -17.16 -32.41 -40.20
C PRO A 322 -18.66 -32.42 -39.91
N ALA A 323 -19.41 -32.83 -40.93
CA ALA A 323 -20.84 -33.07 -40.91
C ALA A 323 -21.22 -34.41 -40.25
N SER A 324 -22.54 -34.61 -40.09
CA SER A 324 -23.27 -35.75 -39.51
C SER A 324 -23.30 -35.73 -37.97
N GLY A 325 -24.44 -35.81 -37.27
CA GLY A 325 -25.81 -36.10 -37.65
C GLY A 325 -26.33 -37.14 -36.66
N GLU A 326 -27.00 -36.72 -35.58
CA GLU A 326 -27.81 -37.61 -34.75
C GLU A 326 -28.82 -36.80 -33.91
N GLY A 327 -30.05 -37.29 -33.91
CA GLY A 327 -31.25 -36.58 -33.50
C GLY A 327 -31.37 -36.38 -31.99
N TRP A 328 -31.91 -35.21 -31.62
CA TRP A 328 -32.37 -34.94 -30.26
C TRP A 328 -33.66 -35.71 -29.99
N GLY A 329 -33.52 -36.95 -29.55
CA GLY A 329 -34.58 -37.70 -28.90
C GLY A 329 -34.91 -37.08 -27.54
N ALA A 330 -36.18 -36.75 -27.36
CA ALA A 330 -36.74 -36.25 -26.10
C ALA A 330 -36.40 -37.20 -24.94
N SER A 331 -35.69 -36.70 -23.94
CA SER A 331 -35.47 -37.43 -22.68
C SER A 331 -36.58 -37.07 -21.69
N GLU A 332 -37.39 -38.07 -21.43
CA GLU A 332 -38.47 -38.15 -20.44
C GLU A 332 -37.93 -37.90 -19.01
N PRO A 333 -38.63 -37.12 -18.16
CA PRO A 333 -38.18 -36.88 -16.78
C PRO A 333 -38.39 -38.11 -15.90
N PRO A 334 -37.45 -38.47 -15.00
CA PRO A 334 -37.64 -39.63 -14.14
C PRO A 334 -38.74 -39.39 -13.09
N ALA A 335 -39.60 -40.40 -12.93
CA ALA A 335 -40.72 -40.44 -12.00
C ALA A 335 -40.30 -40.27 -10.52
N PRO A 336 -41.18 -39.69 -9.67
CA PRO A 336 -40.89 -39.46 -8.26
C PRO A 336 -40.94 -40.79 -7.47
N LYS A 337 -39.88 -41.10 -6.71
CA LYS A 337 -39.91 -42.18 -5.72
C LYS A 337 -40.39 -41.66 -4.35
N PRO A 338 -41.16 -42.48 -3.62
CA PRO A 338 -41.96 -42.00 -2.49
C PRO A 338 -41.18 -41.90 -1.19
N SER A 339 -41.69 -40.97 -0.36
CA SER A 339 -41.54 -40.88 1.09
C SER A 339 -41.58 -42.24 1.79
N GLY A 340 -40.67 -42.46 2.74
CA GLY A 340 -40.76 -43.57 3.69
C GLY A 340 -39.55 -43.69 4.62
N LEU A 341 -39.69 -43.15 5.84
CA LEU A 341 -39.17 -43.64 7.13
C LEU A 341 -37.65 -43.89 7.29
N ASP A 342 -37.06 -44.05 8.47
CA ASP A 342 -37.24 -43.55 9.83
C ASP A 342 -36.10 -44.22 10.65
N TRP A 343 -35.54 -43.48 11.60
CA TRP A 343 -34.55 -43.82 12.65
C TRP A 343 -33.29 -44.66 12.36
N GLY A 344 -32.15 -44.05 12.71
CA GLY A 344 -30.97 -44.73 13.23
C GLY A 344 -30.37 -43.91 14.39
N GLU A 345 -30.51 -44.45 15.59
CA GLU A 345 -30.14 -43.89 16.89
C GLU A 345 -28.61 -43.73 17.06
N ALA A 346 -28.17 -42.67 17.74
CA ALA A 346 -26.76 -42.41 18.02
C ALA A 346 -26.23 -43.35 19.13
N PRO A 347 -25.03 -43.96 19.00
CA PRO A 347 -24.43 -44.65 20.12
C PRO A 347 -23.71 -43.67 21.06
N ALA A 348 -23.95 -43.86 22.36
CA ALA A 348 -23.25 -43.20 23.45
C ALA A 348 -21.94 -43.95 23.83
N ILE A 349 -20.89 -43.16 24.02
CA ILE A 349 -19.77 -43.21 24.98
C ILE A 349 -19.34 -44.57 25.60
N GLY A 350 -18.02 -44.84 25.45
CA GLY A 350 -17.17 -45.66 26.34
C GLY A 350 -16.06 -46.36 25.56
N ALA A 351 -14.82 -46.53 25.99
CA ALA A 351 -14.05 -46.12 27.16
C ALA A 351 -12.56 -46.24 26.78
N GLU A 352 -11.73 -45.60 27.61
CA GLU A 352 -10.27 -45.64 27.75
C GLU A 352 -9.47 -46.72 27.00
N SER A 353 -8.41 -46.29 26.30
CA SER A 353 -7.15 -47.04 26.27
C SER A 353 -5.96 -46.08 26.31
N GLY A 354 -5.20 -46.18 27.40
CA GLY A 354 -4.05 -45.33 27.68
C GLY A 354 -2.91 -45.58 26.70
N SER A 355 -2.47 -44.50 26.04
CA SER A 355 -1.23 -44.49 25.27
C SER A 355 -0.19 -43.63 26.00
N LYS A 356 0.80 -44.32 26.56
CA LYS A 356 1.96 -43.77 27.27
C LYS A 356 2.85 -43.00 26.27
N PRO A 357 3.37 -41.79 26.61
CA PRO A 357 4.22 -41.04 25.70
C PRO A 357 5.62 -41.70 25.55
N PRO A 358 6.26 -41.58 24.38
CA PRO A 358 7.56 -42.19 24.11
C PRO A 358 8.69 -41.49 24.90
N ALA A 359 9.66 -42.29 25.34
CA ALA A 359 10.81 -41.84 26.14
C ALA A 359 11.75 -40.92 25.34
N PRO A 360 12.42 -39.94 25.99
CA PRO A 360 13.37 -39.05 25.35
C PRO A 360 14.70 -39.76 24.98
N PRO A 361 15.41 -39.29 23.94
CA PRO A 361 16.64 -39.89 23.45
C PRO A 361 17.82 -39.69 24.43
N PRO A 362 18.84 -40.58 24.39
CA PRO A 362 19.96 -40.54 25.33
C PRO A 362 20.91 -39.37 25.09
N VAL A 363 21.36 -38.76 26.20
CA VAL A 363 22.30 -37.64 26.24
C VAL A 363 23.72 -38.10 25.83
N PRO A 364 24.43 -37.37 24.93
CA PRO A 364 25.81 -37.69 24.59
C PRO A 364 26.78 -37.37 25.74
N LYS A 365 27.66 -38.34 26.05
CA LYS A 365 28.72 -38.21 27.06
C LYS A 365 29.77 -37.18 26.62
N LYS A 366 30.12 -36.24 27.52
CA LYS A 366 31.23 -35.29 27.36
C LYS A 366 32.56 -36.03 27.10
N PRO A 367 33.40 -35.59 26.14
CA PRO A 367 34.76 -36.07 26.02
C PRO A 367 35.65 -35.51 27.15
N VAL A 368 36.45 -36.40 27.71
CA VAL A 368 37.49 -36.13 28.72
C VAL A 368 38.62 -35.35 28.04
N GLY A 369 38.89 -34.13 28.53
CA GLY A 369 40.01 -33.31 28.06
C GLY A 369 41.37 -33.86 28.53
N PRO A 370 42.46 -33.61 27.78
CA PRO A 370 43.78 -34.11 28.13
C PRO A 370 44.42 -33.30 29.27
N THR A 371 44.97 -34.03 30.25
CA THR A 371 45.81 -33.51 31.35
C THR A 371 47.11 -32.85 30.85
N PRO A 372 47.62 -31.83 31.54
CA PRO A 372 48.82 -31.11 31.13
C PRO A 372 50.09 -31.89 31.49
N ARG A 373 51.04 -31.98 30.55
CA ARG A 373 52.42 -32.39 30.86
C ARG A 373 53.25 -31.16 31.24
N ARG A 374 53.98 -31.31 32.34
CA ARG A 374 55.08 -30.44 32.79
C ARG A 374 56.27 -30.52 31.85
#